data_AF-A0AAC8PVK5-F1
#
_entry.id   AF-A0AAC8PVK5-F1
#
_cell.length_a   1.000
_cell.length_b   1.000
_cell.length_c   1.000
_cell.angle_alpha   90.00
_cell.angle_beta   90.00
_cell.angle_gamma   90.00
#
_symmetry.space_group_name_H-M   'P 1'
#
loop_
_entity.id
_entity.type
_entity.pdbx_description
1 polymer ?
#
loop_
_entity_poly.entity_id
_entity_poly.type
_entity_poly.pdbx_seq_one_letter_code
_entity_poly.pdbx_strand_id
1 'polypeptide(L)'
;MITEEMLVKALPPKHRHRINDELMLSINNTLNDPDMYETYRENFLSYLNVLGDGRFKIYDYVNAVKYVSQKLMGKTNEAAYISTFPDRYADMHSRGLTAKEMSSIISVYNKSKLVNLIFEQTMIPTWVLNQDLYQKAINVQADLMISAMSEKVRSDAANSLLVHLKPPEVKKVELDIGLKSDKGIDEMRTMLATLSAKQKELIDGGVVNTKEVAEMKLVGEAYEEQE
;
A
#
# COMPACT_ATOMS: atom_id res chain seq x y z
N MET A 1 -13.19 1.45 -17.83
CA MET A 1 -13.94 0.91 -16.68
C MET A 1 -13.00 0.10 -15.80
N ILE A 2 -13.07 0.23 -14.47
CA ILE A 2 -12.31 -0.61 -13.54
C ILE A 2 -13.14 -1.88 -13.36
N THR A 3 -12.56 -3.04 -13.70
CA THR A 3 -13.23 -4.34 -13.56
C THR A 3 -12.93 -4.96 -12.20
N GLU A 4 -13.80 -5.86 -11.75
CA GLU A 4 -13.65 -6.56 -10.49
C GLU A 4 -12.36 -7.38 -10.44
N GLU A 5 -12.04 -8.11 -11.53
CA GLU A 5 -10.80 -8.87 -11.65
C GLU A 5 -9.54 -8.01 -11.47
N MET A 6 -9.53 -6.80 -12.04
CA MET A 6 -8.42 -5.85 -11.88
C MET A 6 -8.24 -5.45 -10.42
N LEU A 7 -9.35 -5.21 -9.71
CA LEU A 7 -9.36 -4.84 -8.30
C LEU A 7 -8.95 -6.00 -7.40
N VAL A 8 -9.42 -7.21 -7.65
CA VAL A 8 -9.05 -8.42 -6.89
C VAL A 8 -7.55 -8.68 -6.99
N LYS A 9 -6.97 -8.53 -8.19
CA LYS A 9 -5.51 -8.69 -8.39
C LYS A 9 -4.71 -7.60 -7.71
N ALA A 10 -5.17 -6.35 -7.75
CA ALA A 10 -4.42 -5.21 -7.26
C ALA A 10 -4.57 -4.97 -5.74
N LEU A 11 -5.70 -5.36 -5.13
CA LEU A 11 -5.97 -5.16 -3.71
C LEU A 11 -5.26 -6.19 -2.82
N PRO A 12 -4.81 -5.77 -1.62
CA PRO A 12 -4.32 -6.69 -0.59
C PRO A 12 -5.37 -7.76 -0.25
N PRO A 13 -4.97 -9.01 0.08
CA PRO A 13 -5.88 -10.13 0.35
C PRO A 13 -6.97 -9.82 1.40
N LYS A 14 -6.64 -8.97 2.36
CA LYS A 14 -7.53 -8.52 3.44
C LYS A 14 -8.71 -7.65 2.99
N HIS A 15 -8.70 -7.13 1.76
CA HIS A 15 -9.78 -6.27 1.25
C HIS A 15 -10.54 -6.89 0.10
N ARG A 16 -10.08 -8.03 -0.46
CA ARG A 16 -10.72 -8.73 -1.59
C ARG A 16 -12.15 -9.19 -1.27
N HIS A 17 -12.37 -9.71 -0.06
CA HIS A 17 -13.70 -10.16 0.40
C HIS A 17 -14.70 -9.02 0.64
N ARG A 18 -14.25 -7.76 0.56
CA ARG A 18 -15.11 -6.58 0.74
C ARG A 18 -15.51 -5.96 -0.59
N ILE A 19 -15.04 -6.49 -1.72
CA ILE A 19 -15.46 -6.04 -3.04
C ILE A 19 -16.89 -6.55 -3.25
N ASN A 20 -17.81 -5.64 -3.52
CA ASN A 20 -19.19 -5.93 -3.89
C ASN A 20 -19.57 -5.05 -5.08
N ASP A 21 -20.65 -5.42 -5.77
CA ASP A 21 -21.14 -4.69 -6.94
C ASP A 21 -21.43 -3.21 -6.65
N GLU A 22 -21.88 -2.90 -5.44
CA GLU A 22 -22.16 -1.54 -4.98
C GLU A 22 -20.88 -0.69 -4.88
N LEU A 23 -19.79 -1.26 -4.36
CA LEU A 23 -18.48 -0.60 -4.31
C LEU A 23 -17.89 -0.46 -5.71
N MET A 24 -18.05 -1.46 -6.57
CA MET A 24 -17.63 -1.39 -7.96
C MET A 24 -18.34 -0.26 -8.70
N LEU A 25 -19.65 -0.14 -8.51
CA LEU A 25 -20.45 0.94 -9.06
C LEU A 25 -20.03 2.29 -8.49
N SER A 26 -19.81 2.37 -7.18
CA SER A 26 -19.35 3.59 -6.51
C SER A 26 -17.97 4.06 -6.99
N ILE A 27 -17.02 3.13 -7.17
CA ILE A 27 -15.69 3.41 -7.71
C ILE A 27 -15.83 3.96 -9.13
N ASN A 28 -16.54 3.22 -9.99
CA ASN A 28 -16.71 3.63 -11.37
C ASN A 28 -17.43 4.97 -11.47
N ASN A 29 -18.45 5.24 -10.66
CA ASN A 29 -19.16 6.53 -10.64
C ASN A 29 -18.31 7.68 -10.10
N THR A 30 -17.57 7.46 -9.01
CA THR A 30 -16.74 8.51 -8.39
C THR A 30 -15.61 8.94 -9.32
N LEU A 31 -15.04 7.98 -10.07
CA LEU A 31 -13.96 8.20 -11.02
C LEU A 31 -14.47 8.42 -12.46
N ASN A 32 -15.78 8.54 -12.68
CA ASN A 32 -16.39 8.75 -14.00
C ASN A 32 -16.24 10.21 -14.47
N ASP A 33 -15.01 10.59 -14.80
CA ASP A 33 -14.70 11.88 -15.39
C ASP A 33 -14.13 11.64 -16.80
N PRO A 34 -14.84 11.97 -17.89
CA PRO A 34 -14.46 11.61 -19.25
C PRO A 34 -13.03 12.02 -19.63
N ASP A 35 -12.55 13.15 -19.10
CA ASP A 35 -11.24 13.70 -19.42
C ASP A 35 -10.14 13.21 -18.46
N MET A 36 -10.51 12.71 -17.27
CA MET A 36 -9.58 12.38 -16.18
C MET A 36 -9.65 10.91 -15.74
N TYR A 37 -10.47 10.11 -16.41
CA TYR A 37 -10.73 8.72 -16.07
C TYR A 37 -9.44 7.89 -16.01
N GLU A 38 -8.55 8.04 -16.99
CA GLU A 38 -7.27 7.32 -17.00
C GLU A 38 -6.37 7.74 -15.85
N THR A 39 -6.18 9.04 -15.65
CA THR A 39 -5.36 9.57 -14.54
C THR A 39 -5.88 9.09 -13.18
N TYR A 40 -7.19 9.12 -12.97
CA TYR A 40 -7.77 8.62 -11.72
C TYR A 40 -7.59 7.12 -11.55
N ARG A 41 -7.74 6.33 -12.62
CA ARG A 41 -7.53 4.89 -12.60
C ARG A 41 -6.07 4.55 -12.28
N GLU A 42 -5.12 5.20 -12.93
CA GLU A 42 -3.70 5.00 -12.70
C GLU A 42 -3.29 5.37 -11.26
N ASN A 43 -3.74 6.54 -10.79
CA ASN A 43 -3.50 6.99 -9.42
C ASN A 43 -4.14 6.03 -8.41
N PHE A 44 -5.37 5.58 -8.66
CA PHE A 44 -6.06 4.61 -7.82
C PHE A 44 -5.28 3.30 -7.69
N LEU A 45 -4.76 2.75 -8.79
CA LEU A 45 -3.98 1.51 -8.73
C LEU A 45 -2.60 1.73 -8.08
N SER A 46 -1.97 2.88 -8.34
CA SER A 46 -0.64 3.21 -7.84
C SER A 46 -0.60 3.36 -6.32
N TYR A 47 -1.68 3.84 -5.71
CA TYR A 47 -1.71 4.14 -4.28
C TYR A 47 -2.33 3.03 -3.41
N LEU A 48 -2.55 1.83 -3.96
CA LEU A 48 -3.22 0.73 -3.23
C LEU A 48 -2.44 0.28 -2.00
N ASN A 49 -1.13 0.51 -1.95
CA ASN A 49 -0.31 0.24 -0.77
C ASN A 49 -0.81 1.01 0.48
N VAL A 50 -1.41 2.20 0.31
CA VAL A 50 -1.99 2.98 1.42
C VAL A 50 -3.17 2.25 2.08
N LEU A 51 -3.94 1.46 1.31
CA LEU A 51 -5.01 0.61 1.86
C LEU A 51 -4.45 -0.58 2.65
N GLY A 52 -3.26 -1.05 2.31
CA GLY A 52 -2.58 -2.16 3.00
C GLY A 52 -2.09 -1.77 4.39
N ASP A 53 -1.48 -0.58 4.52
CA ASP A 53 -0.94 -0.07 5.79
C ASP A 53 -2.01 0.53 6.72
N GLY A 54 -3.17 0.91 6.17
CA GLY A 54 -4.21 1.65 6.88
C GLY A 54 -5.43 0.81 7.32
N ARG A 55 -6.07 1.23 8.41
CA ARG A 55 -7.46 0.83 8.77
C ARG A 55 -8.49 1.68 8.04
N PHE A 56 -8.25 2.03 6.78
CA PHE A 56 -9.12 2.93 6.02
C PHE A 56 -10.22 2.17 5.29
N LYS A 57 -11.38 2.82 5.12
CA LYS A 57 -12.47 2.28 4.30
C LYS A 57 -12.16 2.51 2.82
N ILE A 58 -12.55 1.56 1.97
CA ILE A 58 -12.34 1.64 0.51
C ILE A 58 -13.01 2.90 -0.06
N TYR A 59 -14.22 3.23 0.39
CA TYR A 59 -14.93 4.43 -0.05
C TYR A 59 -14.17 5.73 0.29
N ASP A 60 -13.63 5.84 1.51
CA ASP A 60 -12.85 7.01 1.91
C ASP A 60 -11.56 7.13 1.10
N TYR A 61 -10.95 6.01 0.75
CA TYR A 61 -9.78 5.93 -0.10
C TYR A 61 -10.05 6.41 -1.53
N VAL A 62 -11.11 5.93 -2.17
CA VAL A 62 -11.48 6.34 -3.54
C VAL A 62 -11.68 7.86 -3.61
N ASN A 63 -12.38 8.43 -2.63
CA ASN A 63 -12.56 9.88 -2.54
C ASN A 63 -11.25 10.63 -2.30
N ALA A 64 -10.36 10.09 -1.47
CA ALA A 64 -9.06 10.69 -1.22
C ALA A 64 -8.16 10.65 -2.47
N VAL A 65 -8.19 9.57 -3.25
CA VAL A 65 -7.50 9.48 -4.54
C VAL A 65 -8.03 10.53 -5.52
N LYS A 66 -9.36 10.68 -5.64
CA LYS A 66 -9.95 11.73 -6.47
C LYS A 66 -9.50 13.12 -6.02
N TYR A 67 -9.50 13.37 -4.71
CA TYR A 67 -9.10 14.66 -4.14
C TYR A 67 -7.63 14.98 -4.43
N VAL A 68 -6.75 14.03 -4.18
CA VAL A 68 -5.31 14.20 -4.43
C VAL A 68 -5.03 14.35 -5.93
N SER A 69 -5.71 13.59 -6.78
CA SER A 69 -5.56 13.73 -8.25
C SER A 69 -5.93 15.13 -8.71
N GLN A 70 -7.06 15.67 -8.23
CA GLN A 70 -7.48 17.05 -8.52
C GLN A 70 -6.47 18.08 -7.98
N LYS A 71 -5.86 17.81 -6.82
CA LYS A 71 -4.79 18.64 -6.24
C LYS A 71 -3.50 18.61 -7.08
N LEU A 72 -3.12 17.46 -7.62
CA LEU A 72 -1.97 17.31 -8.51
C LEU A 72 -2.17 18.05 -9.84
N MET A 73 -3.41 18.17 -10.29
CA MET A 73 -3.79 19.00 -11.45
C MET A 73 -3.71 20.52 -11.17
N GLY A 74 -3.30 20.93 -9.96
CA GLY A 74 -3.14 22.35 -9.59
C GLY A 74 -4.39 23.01 -9.02
N LYS A 75 -5.46 22.27 -8.73
CA LYS A 75 -6.66 22.86 -8.09
C LYS A 75 -6.37 23.30 -6.66
N THR A 76 -7.09 24.35 -6.23
CA THR A 76 -7.11 24.79 -4.83
C THR A 76 -7.75 23.72 -3.94
N ASN A 77 -7.53 23.79 -2.62
CA ASN A 77 -8.13 22.83 -1.69
C ASN A 77 -9.66 22.85 -1.78
N GLU A 78 -10.25 24.03 -1.96
CA GLU A 78 -11.69 24.19 -2.11
C GLU A 78 -12.21 23.59 -3.42
N ALA A 79 -11.59 23.91 -4.56
CA ALA A 79 -12.02 23.36 -5.85
C ALA A 79 -11.87 21.83 -5.92
N ALA A 80 -10.79 21.28 -5.34
CA ALA A 80 -10.61 19.84 -5.22
C ALA A 80 -11.69 19.22 -4.33
N TYR A 81 -11.99 19.84 -3.18
CA TYR A 81 -13.02 19.35 -2.25
C TYR A 81 -14.42 19.36 -2.84
N ILE A 82 -14.78 20.42 -3.59
CA ILE A 82 -16.07 20.51 -4.30
C ILE A 82 -16.18 19.41 -5.35
N SER A 83 -15.09 19.16 -6.09
CA SER A 83 -15.05 18.11 -7.13
C SER A 83 -15.21 16.71 -6.54
N THR A 84 -14.79 16.49 -5.29
CA THR A 84 -14.89 15.20 -4.62
C THR A 84 -16.16 15.01 -3.81
N PHE A 85 -16.66 16.07 -3.17
CA PHE A 85 -17.81 16.03 -2.28
C PHE A 85 -18.81 17.16 -2.61
N PRO A 86 -19.44 17.15 -3.79
CA PRO A 86 -20.37 18.19 -4.20
C PRO A 86 -21.55 18.29 -3.22
N ASP A 87 -22.10 17.17 -2.78
CA ASP A 87 -23.23 17.12 -1.84
C ASP A 87 -22.88 17.68 -0.46
N ARG A 88 -21.67 17.38 0.05
CA ARG A 88 -21.22 17.93 1.34
C ARG A 88 -21.00 19.43 1.27
N TYR A 89 -20.47 19.93 0.15
CA TYR A 89 -20.30 21.36 -0.05
C TYR A 89 -21.66 22.07 -0.17
N ALA A 90 -22.62 21.48 -0.88
CA ALA A 90 -23.99 21.97 -0.94
C ALA A 90 -24.67 22.00 0.44
N ASP A 91 -24.49 20.95 1.27
CA ASP A 91 -24.96 20.91 2.66
C ASP A 91 -24.36 22.07 3.48
N MET A 92 -23.05 22.31 3.34
CA MET A 92 -22.37 23.39 4.05
C MET A 92 -22.97 24.76 3.73
N HIS A 93 -23.28 25.01 2.45
CA HIS A 93 -23.97 26.22 2.01
C HIS A 93 -25.41 26.28 2.54
N SER A 94 -26.14 25.16 2.50
CA SER A 94 -27.52 25.09 3.01
C SER A 94 -27.63 25.39 4.50
N ARG A 95 -26.58 25.03 5.25
CA ARG A 95 -26.44 25.30 6.69
C ARG A 95 -25.98 26.72 7.00
N GLY A 96 -25.67 27.52 5.98
CA GLY A 96 -25.24 28.91 6.12
C GLY A 96 -23.86 29.07 6.77
N LEU A 97 -22.98 28.08 6.65
CA LEU A 97 -21.61 28.18 7.16
C LEU A 97 -20.87 29.34 6.51
N THR A 98 -20.04 30.03 7.30
CA THR A 98 -19.21 31.11 6.76
C THR A 98 -18.06 30.55 5.91
N ALA A 99 -17.53 31.35 4.98
CA ALA A 99 -16.39 30.96 4.15
C ALA A 99 -15.18 30.49 4.98
N LYS A 100 -14.98 31.06 6.18
CA LYS A 100 -13.91 30.68 7.10
C LYS A 100 -14.13 29.29 7.68
N GLU A 101 -15.36 28.95 8.06
CA GLU A 101 -15.69 27.63 8.61
C GLU A 101 -15.62 26.54 7.54
N MET A 102 -16.10 26.84 6.33
CA MET A 102 -15.94 25.95 5.17
C MET A 102 -14.47 25.67 4.87
N SER A 103 -13.64 26.72 4.79
CA SER A 103 -12.19 26.60 4.59
C SER A 103 -11.50 25.80 5.70
N SER A 104 -11.94 25.96 6.96
CA SER A 104 -11.44 25.17 8.08
C SER A 104 -11.72 23.67 7.90
N ILE A 105 -12.96 23.30 7.56
CA ILE A 105 -13.35 21.89 7.36
C ILE A 105 -12.60 21.27 6.18
N ILE A 106 -12.47 22.01 5.07
CA ILE A 106 -11.70 21.58 3.90
C ILE A 106 -10.23 21.38 4.28
N SER A 107 -9.65 22.29 5.07
CA SER A 107 -8.27 22.19 5.57
C SER A 107 -8.06 20.96 6.46
N VAL A 108 -9.04 20.62 7.31
CA VAL A 108 -9.01 19.40 8.12
C VAL A 108 -8.96 18.15 7.25
N TYR A 109 -9.76 18.09 6.18
CA TYR A 109 -9.71 16.96 5.25
C TYR A 109 -8.35 16.87 4.54
N ASN A 110 -7.81 18.00 4.07
CA ASN A 110 -6.50 18.05 3.44
C ASN A 110 -5.37 17.58 4.36
N LYS A 111 -5.50 17.81 5.68
CA LYS A 111 -4.52 17.37 6.70
C LYS A 111 -4.80 15.96 7.23
N SER A 112 -5.82 15.28 6.72
CA SER A 112 -6.15 13.93 7.19
C SER A 112 -5.02 12.95 6.87
N LYS A 113 -4.84 11.94 7.73
CA LYS A 113 -3.79 10.94 7.58
C LYS A 113 -3.85 10.23 6.22
N LEU A 114 -5.05 9.89 5.77
CA LEU A 114 -5.27 9.20 4.49
C LEU A 114 -4.80 10.06 3.31
N VAL A 115 -5.19 11.34 3.28
CA VAL A 115 -4.82 12.26 2.20
C VAL A 115 -3.30 12.50 2.19
N ASN A 116 -2.68 12.68 3.36
CA ASN A 116 -1.24 12.86 3.47
C ASN A 116 -0.45 11.62 3.01
N LEU A 117 -0.89 10.40 3.41
CA LEU A 117 -0.23 9.16 2.96
C LEU A 117 -0.29 8.98 1.44
N ILE A 118 -1.40 9.37 0.82
CA ILE A 118 -1.50 9.36 -0.65
C ILE A 118 -0.59 10.43 -1.25
N PHE A 119 -0.57 11.66 -0.71
CA PHE A 119 0.35 12.71 -1.16
C PHE A 119 1.82 12.30 -1.06
N GLU A 120 2.22 11.66 0.03
CA GLU A 120 3.59 11.16 0.23
C GLU A 120 4.00 10.20 -0.89
N GLN A 121 3.10 9.33 -1.36
CA GLN A 121 3.36 8.44 -2.49
C GLN A 121 3.41 9.17 -3.83
N THR A 122 2.78 10.34 -3.94
CA THR A 122 2.79 11.16 -5.17
C THR A 122 4.06 12.01 -5.29
N MET A 123 4.74 12.29 -4.17
CA MET A 123 5.94 13.10 -4.15
C MET A 123 7.10 12.32 -4.73
N ILE A 124 7.71 12.86 -5.79
CA ILE A 124 9.01 12.38 -6.27
C ILE A 124 10.00 12.55 -5.11
N PRO A 125 10.69 11.48 -4.68
CA PRO A 125 11.63 11.57 -3.57
C PRO A 125 12.65 12.68 -3.80
N THR A 126 12.91 13.50 -2.78
CA THR A 126 13.76 14.70 -2.89
C THR A 126 15.15 14.38 -3.43
N TRP A 127 15.70 13.19 -3.14
CA TRP A 127 16.99 12.74 -3.65
C TRP A 127 16.98 12.47 -5.16
N VAL A 128 15.85 12.03 -5.74
CA VAL A 128 15.68 11.88 -7.20
C VAL A 128 15.58 13.24 -7.86
N LEU A 129 14.76 14.15 -7.29
CA LEU A 129 14.60 15.50 -7.83
C LEU A 129 15.92 16.28 -7.88
N ASN A 130 16.75 16.13 -6.85
CA ASN A 130 18.02 16.85 -6.70
C ASN A 130 19.23 16.00 -7.10
N GLN A 131 19.04 14.95 -7.91
CA GLN A 131 20.14 14.07 -8.32
C GLN A 131 21.24 14.82 -9.07
N ASP A 132 20.90 15.87 -9.82
CA ASP A 132 21.87 16.73 -10.50
C ASP A 132 22.70 17.57 -9.51
N LEU A 133 22.05 18.14 -8.50
CA LEU A 133 22.72 18.85 -7.40
C LEU A 133 23.57 17.90 -6.57
N TYR A 134 23.13 16.65 -6.40
CA TYR A 134 23.90 15.61 -5.73
C TYR A 134 25.22 15.31 -6.45
N GLN A 135 25.19 15.12 -7.77
CA GLN A 135 26.42 14.93 -8.55
C GLN A 135 27.31 16.19 -8.53
N LYS A 136 26.72 17.39 -8.64
CA LYS A 136 27.45 18.66 -8.51
C LYS A 136 28.12 18.77 -7.13
N ALA A 137 27.43 18.39 -6.05
CA ALA A 137 27.98 18.38 -4.71
C ALA A 137 29.17 17.41 -4.58
N ILE A 138 29.07 16.21 -5.16
CA ILE A 138 30.19 15.26 -5.23
C ILE A 138 31.40 15.87 -5.95
N ASN A 139 31.18 16.53 -7.09
CA ASN A 139 32.24 17.16 -7.86
C ASN A 139 32.93 18.29 -7.07
N VAL A 140 32.15 19.11 -6.36
CA VAL A 140 32.69 20.17 -5.49
C VAL A 140 33.49 19.58 -4.33
N GLN A 141 33.00 18.50 -3.71
CA GLN A 141 33.74 17.80 -2.64
C GLN A 141 35.04 17.17 -3.18
N ALA A 142 35.03 16.63 -4.40
CA ALA A 142 36.22 16.09 -5.04
C ALA A 142 37.27 17.17 -5.36
N ASP A 143 36.83 18.36 -5.80
CA ASP A 143 37.73 19.50 -5.98
C ASP A 143 38.31 19.96 -4.64
N LEU A 144 37.47 20.18 -3.61
CA LEU A 144 37.93 20.58 -2.28
C LEU A 144 38.91 19.58 -1.65
N MET A 145 38.73 18.27 -1.90
CA MET A 145 39.66 17.24 -1.46
C MET A 145 41.07 17.43 -2.03
N ILE A 146 41.19 17.88 -3.28
CA ILE A 146 42.47 18.02 -4.00
C ILE A 146 43.07 19.42 -3.81
N SER A 147 42.25 20.47 -3.89
CA SER A 147 42.70 21.85 -4.03
C SER A 147 42.64 22.70 -2.75
N ALA A 148 41.87 22.31 -1.72
CA ALA A 148 41.70 23.14 -0.51
C ALA A 148 43.03 23.36 0.24
N MET A 149 43.23 24.50 0.88
CA MET A 149 44.48 24.80 1.63
C MET A 149 44.52 24.17 3.02
N SER A 150 43.36 23.84 3.60
CA SER A 150 43.27 23.25 4.92
C SER A 150 43.21 21.73 4.83
N GLU A 151 44.14 21.05 5.52
CA GLU A 151 44.14 19.58 5.64
C GLU A 151 42.84 19.06 6.26
N LYS A 152 42.22 19.84 7.16
CA LYS A 152 40.93 19.50 7.76
C LYS A 152 39.81 19.48 6.71
N VAL A 153 39.74 20.49 5.84
CA VAL A 153 38.73 20.56 4.77
C VAL A 153 38.93 19.44 3.76
N ARG A 154 40.19 19.08 3.45
CA ARG A 154 40.50 17.92 2.59
C ARG A 154 40.04 16.61 3.21
N SER A 155 40.29 16.41 4.50
CA SER A 155 39.87 15.22 5.25
C SER A 155 38.35 15.12 5.35
N ASP A 156 37.66 16.23 5.67
CA ASP A 156 36.21 16.28 5.78
C ASP A 156 35.53 16.01 4.42
N ALA A 157 36.08 16.56 3.33
CA ALA A 157 35.62 16.31 1.97
C ALA A 157 35.83 14.84 1.55
N ALA A 158 37.01 14.27 1.83
CA ALA A 158 37.30 12.87 1.58
C ALA A 158 36.36 11.94 2.37
N ASN A 159 36.11 12.24 3.65
CA ASN A 159 35.18 11.48 4.48
C ASN A 159 33.73 11.57 3.94
N SER A 160 33.29 12.76 3.53
CA SER A 160 31.97 12.97 2.93
C SER A 160 31.78 12.14 1.66
N LEU A 161 32.79 12.10 0.79
CA LEU A 161 32.79 11.25 -0.40
C LEU A 161 32.72 9.75 -0.06
N LEU A 162 33.51 9.29 0.92
CA LEU A 162 33.49 7.88 1.34
C LEU A 162 32.15 7.45 1.94
N VAL A 163 31.47 8.33 2.66
CA VAL A 163 30.14 8.04 3.24
C VAL A 163 29.06 8.02 2.16
N HIS A 164 29.06 8.99 1.25
CA HIS A 164 28.01 9.14 0.24
C HIS A 164 28.17 8.26 -1.00
N LEU A 165 29.41 7.89 -1.35
CA LEU A 165 29.72 6.94 -2.42
C LEU A 165 29.94 5.52 -1.90
N LYS A 166 29.68 5.28 -0.61
CA LYS A 166 29.69 3.92 -0.07
C LYS A 166 28.69 3.11 -0.91
N PRO A 167 29.09 1.94 -1.45
CA PRO A 167 28.12 1.05 -2.08
C PRO A 167 26.96 0.87 -1.08
N PRO A 168 25.70 0.95 -1.53
CA PRO A 168 24.58 0.80 -0.63
C PRO A 168 24.84 -0.44 0.18
N GLU A 169 25.00 -0.27 1.51
CA GLU A 169 24.96 -1.41 2.40
C GLU A 169 23.69 -2.10 2.00
N VAL A 170 23.84 -3.30 1.43
CA VAL A 170 22.71 -4.08 0.99
C VAL A 170 21.91 -4.18 2.27
N LYS A 171 20.87 -3.34 2.39
CA LYS A 171 19.66 -3.71 3.07
C LYS A 171 19.32 -4.93 2.26
N LYS A 172 19.86 -6.07 2.72
CA LYS A 172 19.11 -7.30 2.79
C LYS A 172 17.80 -6.77 3.31
N VAL A 173 16.91 -6.50 2.36
CA VAL A 173 15.55 -6.90 2.50
C VAL A 173 15.75 -8.34 2.96
N GLU A 174 15.88 -8.51 4.27
CA GLU A 174 15.18 -9.57 4.95
C GLU A 174 13.77 -9.35 4.42
N LEU A 175 13.55 -9.93 3.24
CA LEU A 175 12.31 -10.52 2.89
C LEU A 175 12.15 -11.44 4.07
N ASP A 176 11.49 -10.90 5.08
CA ASP A 176 10.72 -11.61 6.05
C ASP A 176 9.63 -12.31 5.23
N ILE A 177 10.09 -13.24 4.37
CA ILE A 177 9.52 -14.54 4.15
C ILE A 177 9.93 -15.38 5.39
N GLY A 178 9.81 -14.82 6.60
CA GLY A 178 8.74 -15.33 7.43
C GLY A 178 7.48 -15.24 6.54
N LEU A 179 7.11 -16.28 5.79
CA LEU A 179 6.43 -17.41 6.42
C LEU A 179 5.77 -16.91 7.70
N LYS A 180 4.90 -15.89 7.57
CA LYS A 180 3.66 -15.85 8.33
C LYS A 180 3.08 -17.20 8.05
N SER A 181 3.41 -18.11 8.98
CA SER A 181 3.01 -19.49 9.05
C SER A 181 1.62 -19.53 8.49
N ASP A 182 1.56 -20.04 7.27
CA ASP A 182 0.35 -20.15 6.50
C ASP A 182 -0.65 -20.78 7.46
N LYS A 183 -1.74 -20.07 7.78
CA LYS A 183 -2.73 -20.60 8.72
C LYS A 183 -3.18 -22.00 8.29
N GLY A 184 -3.13 -22.27 6.98
CA GLY A 184 -3.32 -23.60 6.40
C GLY A 184 -2.31 -24.65 6.88
N ILE A 185 -1.00 -24.34 7.04
CA ILE A 185 -0.01 -25.32 7.54
C ILE A 185 -0.22 -25.61 9.03
N ASP A 186 -0.53 -24.60 9.85
CA ASP A 186 -0.80 -24.83 11.28
C ASP A 186 -2.15 -25.55 11.49
N GLU A 187 -3.17 -25.25 10.69
CA GLU A 187 -4.43 -26.00 10.65
C GLU A 187 -4.21 -27.44 10.20
N MET A 188 -3.38 -27.66 9.18
CA MET A 188 -3.03 -28.98 8.67
C MET A 188 -2.21 -29.79 9.69
N ARG A 189 -1.30 -29.15 10.44
CA ARG A 189 -0.58 -29.78 11.57
C ARG A 189 -1.55 -30.20 12.68
N THR A 190 -2.54 -29.36 12.97
CA THR A 190 -3.55 -29.64 14.00
C THR A 190 -4.49 -30.78 13.58
N MET A 191 -4.89 -30.82 12.30
CA MET A 191 -5.66 -31.92 11.73
C MET A 191 -4.86 -33.24 11.71
N LEU A 192 -3.57 -33.19 11.36
CA LEU A 192 -2.70 -34.37 11.42
C LEU A 192 -2.51 -34.89 12.86
N ALA A 193 -2.36 -33.99 13.83
CA ALA A 193 -2.25 -34.35 15.24
C ALA A 193 -3.52 -35.00 15.79
N THR A 194 -4.70 -34.50 15.41
CA THR A 194 -5.99 -35.07 15.82
C THR A 194 -6.28 -36.40 15.12
N LEU A 195 -5.96 -36.52 13.82
CA LEU A 195 -6.10 -37.77 13.08
C LEU A 195 -5.20 -38.88 13.65
N SER A 196 -3.93 -38.56 13.93
CA SER A 196 -2.98 -39.51 14.51
C SER A 196 -3.38 -39.96 15.93
N ALA A 197 -3.91 -39.05 16.76
CA ALA A 197 -4.46 -39.41 18.07
C ALA A 197 -5.64 -40.40 17.96
N LYS A 198 -6.56 -40.14 17.02
CA LYS A 198 -7.72 -41.01 16.78
C LYS A 198 -7.33 -42.37 16.19
N GLN A 199 -6.33 -42.40 15.32
CA GLN A 199 -5.76 -43.66 14.79
C GLN A 199 -5.12 -44.49 15.91
N LYS A 200 -4.41 -43.85 16.84
CA LYS A 200 -3.83 -44.54 18.00
C LYS A 200 -4.91 -45.13 18.91
N GLU A 201 -5.98 -44.40 19.17
CA GLU A 201 -7.11 -44.89 19.98
C GLU A 201 -7.81 -46.10 19.34
N LEU A 202 -7.96 -46.11 18.01
CA LEU A 202 -8.54 -47.23 17.27
C LEU A 202 -7.65 -48.49 17.27
N ILE A 203 -6.32 -48.30 17.28
CA ILE A 203 -5.34 -49.40 17.44
C ILE A 203 -5.40 -49.95 18.87
N ASP A 204 -5.40 -49.08 19.87
CA ASP A 204 -5.47 -49.47 21.29
C ASP A 204 -6.80 -50.16 21.63
N GLY A 205 -7.90 -49.75 20.96
CA GLY A 205 -9.21 -50.40 21.04
C GLY A 205 -9.34 -51.71 20.25
N GLY A 206 -8.29 -52.14 19.54
CA GLY A 206 -8.26 -53.40 18.78
C GLY A 206 -9.18 -53.44 17.55
N VAL A 207 -9.67 -52.28 17.10
CA VAL A 207 -10.63 -52.16 15.99
C VAL A 207 -9.91 -52.16 14.63
N VAL A 208 -8.66 -51.70 14.58
CA VAL A 208 -7.85 -51.61 13.35
C VAL A 208 -6.43 -52.09 13.65
N ASN A 209 -5.83 -52.87 12.75
CA ASN A 209 -4.45 -53.32 12.95
C ASN A 209 -3.43 -52.26 12.49
N THR A 210 -2.21 -52.31 13.03
CA THR A 210 -1.16 -51.31 12.72
C THR A 210 -0.72 -51.33 11.26
N LYS A 211 -0.92 -52.45 10.55
CA LYS A 211 -0.57 -52.60 9.14
C LYS A 211 -1.58 -51.89 8.23
N GLU A 212 -2.87 -51.95 8.55
CA GLU A 212 -3.96 -51.26 7.84
C GLU A 212 -3.83 -49.75 7.95
N VAL A 213 -3.44 -49.22 9.13
CA VAL A 213 -3.19 -47.78 9.30
C VAL A 213 -1.97 -47.32 8.49
N ALA A 214 -0.92 -48.14 8.40
CA ALA A 214 0.26 -47.84 7.60
C ALA A 214 -0.01 -47.85 6.09
N GLU A 215 -1.00 -48.62 5.63
CA GLU A 215 -1.41 -48.71 4.23
C GLU A 215 -2.50 -47.67 3.85
N MET A 216 -3.02 -46.88 4.81
CA MET A 216 -4.00 -45.83 4.51
C MET A 216 -3.37 -44.73 3.64
N LYS A 217 -3.91 -44.55 2.43
CA LYS A 217 -3.59 -43.41 1.58
C LYS A 217 -4.29 -42.14 2.11
N LEU A 218 -3.51 -41.09 2.32
CA LEU A 218 -4.03 -39.75 2.57
C LEU A 218 -4.69 -39.23 1.29
N VAL A 219 -6.02 -39.17 1.27
CA VAL A 219 -6.77 -38.49 0.22
C VAL A 219 -6.86 -37.03 0.61
N GLY A 220 -5.98 -36.19 0.05
CA GLY A 220 -6.17 -34.74 0.10
C GLY A 220 -7.19 -34.36 -0.95
N GLU A 221 -8.29 -33.71 -0.54
CA GLU A 221 -9.16 -33.03 -1.50
C GLU A 221 -8.32 -31.96 -2.20
N ALA A 222 -8.14 -32.13 -3.51
CA ALA A 222 -7.64 -31.07 -4.36
C ALA A 222 -8.71 -29.97 -4.36
N TYR A 223 -8.35 -28.78 -3.90
CA TYR A 223 -9.18 -27.60 -4.08
C TYR A 223 -9.34 -27.37 -5.58
N GLU A 224 -10.53 -27.62 -6.12
CA GLU A 224 -10.89 -27.18 -7.47
C GLU A 224 -11.00 -25.65 -7.42
N GLU A 225 -10.08 -24.96 -8.10
CA GLU A 225 -10.29 -23.56 -8.48
C GLU A 225 -11.53 -23.52 -9.37
N GLN A 226 -12.62 -22.98 -8.86
CA GLN A 226 -13.81 -22.67 -9.65
C GLN A 226 -13.45 -21.52 -10.59
N GLU A 227 -13.43 -21.82 -11.90
CA GLU A 227 -13.36 -20.85 -13.01
C GLU A 227 -14.49 -19.82 -12.97
#